data_AF-A0A2V7SBI6-F1
#
_entry.id   AF-A0A2V7SBI6-F1
#
_cell.length_a   1.000
_cell.length_b   1.000
_cell.length_c   1.000
_cell.angle_alpha   90.00
_cell.angle_beta   90.00
_cell.angle_gamma   90.00
#
_symmetry.space_group_name_H-M   'P 1'
#
loop_
_entity.id
_entity.type
_entity.pdbx_description
1 polymer ?
#
loop_
_entity_poly.entity_id
_entity_poly.type
_entity_poly.pdbx_seq_one_letter_code
_entity_poly.pdbx_strand_id
1 'polypeptide(L)'
;MVRKLNNFDEWIDYFRYWQDSSGQPQGEIRNFKLEAKFGDQEVPHIEFGHYRGQRKWPTVMHIPDQRIRDALLNLIVYQGDTEFASVEQQRNLLTHAPSDYDLLALMRVMTEEMRHGWQMSYLLCWHFGDEGRREAAKLLERRADEGERLLGSFNELVDNWLDFFTYAQFIDRDGKFQLTMLAVSAFDPLSRSMNPMLKEESFHLGTGNNGLLRIVKAGKMPPEVMQRFFYKWIPTAFDLFGTDNSSSAHWAYVWGLKGRYDERENQSEADKAKLNEHSRELYRQEITKLVERLNLFIPERERHLKVPDLKFNRKIGMYAHKLYTVEGEPIDDPEKYKAYLKTVLPQPEHYTIVHDIEKEPDWIEAKKADSLLKQ
;
A
#
# COMPACT_ATOMS: atom_id res chain seq x y z
N MET A 1 12.78 -24.66 3.95
CA MET A 1 12.94 -25.03 2.52
C MET A 1 11.65 -24.67 1.83
N VAL A 2 11.70 -23.81 0.80
CA VAL A 2 10.51 -23.27 0.13
C VAL A 2 9.67 -24.40 -0.47
N ARG A 3 8.35 -24.36 -0.31
CA ARG A 3 7.44 -25.38 -0.87
C ARG A 3 7.57 -25.39 -2.39
N LYS A 4 7.89 -26.56 -2.96
CA LYS A 4 7.97 -26.74 -4.42
C LYS A 4 6.56 -26.86 -5.00
N LEU A 5 6.25 -26.03 -5.99
CA LEU A 5 4.98 -26.02 -6.71
C LEU A 5 5.19 -26.41 -8.18
N ASN A 6 4.37 -27.33 -8.69
CA ASN A 6 4.44 -27.81 -10.07
C ASN A 6 3.56 -26.98 -11.02
N ASN A 7 2.44 -26.44 -10.54
CA ASN A 7 1.50 -25.65 -11.34
C ASN A 7 0.76 -24.62 -10.45
N PHE A 8 -0.17 -23.87 -11.05
CA PHE A 8 -0.96 -22.88 -10.33
C PHE A 8 -2.00 -23.51 -9.40
N ASP A 9 -2.54 -24.69 -9.71
CA ASP A 9 -3.51 -25.36 -8.83
C ASP A 9 -2.89 -25.75 -7.48
N GLU A 10 -1.64 -26.21 -7.49
CA GLU A 10 -0.88 -26.45 -6.25
C GLU A 10 -0.62 -25.16 -5.47
N TRP A 11 -0.45 -24.02 -6.17
CA TRP A 11 -0.38 -22.71 -5.52
C TRP A 11 -1.72 -22.36 -4.87
N ILE A 12 -2.85 -22.63 -5.53
CA ILE A 12 -4.20 -22.39 -4.98
C ILE A 12 -4.42 -23.21 -3.70
N ASP A 13 -4.00 -24.47 -3.67
CA ASP A 13 -4.06 -25.29 -2.47
C ASP A 13 -3.17 -24.74 -1.36
N TYR A 14 -2.00 -24.19 -1.71
CA TYR A 14 -1.13 -23.55 -0.73
C TYR A 14 -1.71 -22.22 -0.21
N PHE A 15 -2.32 -21.42 -1.07
CA PHE A 15 -3.05 -20.21 -0.70
C PHE A 15 -4.19 -20.53 0.28
N ARG A 16 -4.93 -21.62 0.04
CA ARG A 16 -5.96 -22.08 0.97
C ARG A 16 -5.40 -22.42 2.35
N TYR A 17 -4.27 -23.13 2.38
CA TYR A 17 -3.55 -23.39 3.62
C TYR A 17 -3.07 -22.09 4.28
N TRP A 18 -2.56 -21.12 3.51
CA TRP A 18 -2.15 -19.82 4.03
C TRP A 18 -3.32 -19.09 4.70
N GLN A 19 -4.51 -19.04 4.08
CA GLN A 19 -5.71 -18.45 4.69
C GLN A 19 -6.02 -19.09 6.05
N ASP A 20 -5.98 -20.42 6.12
CA ASP A 20 -6.27 -21.17 7.35
C ASP A 20 -5.19 -20.91 8.42
N SER A 21 -3.90 -20.96 8.05
CA SER A 21 -2.77 -20.74 8.96
C SER A 21 -2.65 -19.30 9.47
N SER A 22 -3.13 -18.33 8.70
CA SER A 22 -3.06 -16.91 9.03
C SER A 22 -4.25 -16.43 9.87
N GLY A 23 -5.21 -17.33 10.15
CA GLY A 23 -6.40 -17.06 10.95
C GLY A 23 -7.51 -16.31 10.21
N GLN A 24 -7.56 -16.41 8.88
CA GLN A 24 -8.57 -15.70 8.09
C GLN A 24 -9.98 -16.28 8.35
N PRO A 25 -11.03 -15.43 8.38
CA PRO A 25 -12.38 -15.89 8.59
C PRO A 25 -12.81 -16.94 7.57
N GLN A 26 -13.42 -18.00 8.08
CA GLN A 26 -14.14 -18.98 7.27
C GLN A 26 -15.51 -18.39 6.88
N GLY A 27 -16.16 -18.95 5.86
CA GLY A 27 -17.46 -18.46 5.36
C GLY A 27 -17.32 -17.60 4.10
N GLU A 28 -17.91 -16.40 4.07
CA GLU A 28 -18.02 -15.59 2.85
C GLU A 28 -16.66 -15.26 2.22
N ILE A 29 -15.67 -14.84 3.02
CA ILE A 29 -14.30 -14.57 2.56
C ILE A 29 -13.67 -15.82 1.93
N ARG A 30 -13.80 -16.98 2.58
CA ARG A 30 -13.27 -18.25 2.08
C ARG A 30 -13.96 -18.75 0.81
N ASN A 31 -15.26 -18.51 0.70
CA ASN A 31 -16.09 -18.94 -0.42
C ASN A 31 -16.04 -17.98 -1.61
N PHE A 32 -15.43 -16.80 -1.45
CA PHE A 32 -15.27 -15.85 -2.52
C PHE A 32 -14.42 -16.45 -3.64
N LYS A 33 -14.94 -16.42 -4.87
CA LYS A 33 -14.24 -16.94 -6.03
C LYS A 33 -13.22 -15.90 -6.52
N LEU A 34 -11.96 -16.10 -6.13
CA LEU A 34 -10.85 -15.28 -6.61
C LEU A 34 -10.54 -15.61 -8.07
N GLU A 35 -10.23 -14.57 -8.84
CA GLU A 35 -9.85 -14.69 -10.25
C GLU A 35 -8.81 -13.63 -10.63
N ALA A 36 -7.99 -13.97 -11.63
CA ALA A 36 -7.14 -13.00 -12.29
C ALA A 36 -7.99 -12.15 -13.26
N LYS A 37 -7.92 -10.83 -13.13
CA LYS A 37 -8.64 -9.85 -13.94
C LYS A 37 -7.64 -9.05 -14.79
N PHE A 38 -7.96 -8.93 -16.07
CA PHE A 38 -7.20 -8.10 -17.01
C PHE A 38 -8.14 -7.11 -17.67
N GLY A 39 -7.82 -5.83 -17.59
CA GLY A 39 -8.51 -4.78 -18.34
C GLY A 39 -8.19 -4.85 -19.82
N ASP A 40 -8.83 -3.96 -20.57
CA ASP A 40 -8.50 -3.73 -21.97
C ASP A 40 -7.09 -3.16 -22.11
N GLN A 41 -6.44 -3.45 -23.24
CA GLN A 41 -5.18 -2.82 -23.59
C GLN A 41 -5.46 -1.36 -23.95
N GLU A 42 -5.01 -0.41 -23.12
CA GLU A 42 -5.22 1.02 -23.37
C GLU A 42 -4.46 1.52 -24.60
N VAL A 43 -3.19 1.11 -24.74
CA VAL A 43 -2.35 1.42 -25.90
C VAL A 43 -1.52 0.21 -26.31
N PRO A 44 -1.32 -0.03 -27.62
CA PRO A 44 -0.61 -1.21 -28.11
C PRO A 44 0.92 -1.07 -28.09
N HIS A 45 1.43 0.13 -27.82
CA HIS A 45 2.85 0.46 -27.87
C HIS A 45 3.41 0.85 -26.49
N ILE A 46 4.72 0.72 -26.33
CA ILE A 46 5.46 1.13 -25.14
C ILE A 46 5.51 2.66 -25.09
N GLU A 47 5.10 3.24 -23.97
CA GLU A 47 4.81 4.68 -23.85
C GLU A 47 6.06 5.51 -23.53
N PHE A 48 7.06 4.92 -22.87
CA PHE A 48 8.24 5.59 -22.33
C PHE A 48 9.51 4.73 -22.39
N GLY A 49 10.65 5.31 -22.01
CA GLY A 49 11.94 4.62 -21.95
C GLY A 49 12.58 4.37 -23.32
N HIS A 50 13.60 3.51 -23.34
CA HIS A 50 14.41 3.18 -24.52
C HIS A 50 13.59 2.49 -25.63
N TYR A 51 12.62 1.66 -25.24
CA TYR A 51 11.79 0.89 -26.16
C TYR A 51 10.51 1.63 -26.60
N ARG A 52 10.39 2.93 -26.29
CA ARG A 52 9.22 3.75 -26.64
C ARG A 52 8.85 3.62 -28.12
N GLY A 53 7.56 3.47 -28.40
CA GLY A 53 7.00 3.33 -29.75
C GLY A 53 7.00 1.90 -30.30
N GLN A 54 7.72 0.96 -29.67
CA GLN A 54 7.63 -0.46 -30.02
C GLN A 54 6.35 -1.09 -29.47
N ARG A 55 5.96 -2.26 -29.97
CA ARG A 55 4.79 -3.00 -29.45
C ARG A 55 5.04 -3.46 -28.01
N LYS A 56 4.03 -3.39 -27.14
CA LYS A 56 4.08 -3.99 -25.80
C LYS A 56 4.38 -5.49 -25.87
N TRP A 57 5.12 -6.00 -24.89
CA TRP A 57 5.54 -7.40 -24.81
C TRP A 57 4.40 -8.28 -24.27
N PRO A 58 3.86 -9.22 -25.07
CA PRO A 58 2.77 -10.09 -24.62
C PRO A 58 3.26 -11.25 -23.73
N THR A 59 4.54 -11.61 -23.81
CA THR A 59 5.16 -12.67 -23.00
C THR A 59 6.60 -12.32 -22.68
N VAL A 60 7.18 -12.95 -21.63
CA VAL A 60 8.59 -12.72 -21.23
C VAL A 60 9.60 -13.08 -22.34
N MET A 61 9.22 -13.89 -23.32
CA MET A 61 10.06 -14.23 -24.47
C MET A 61 10.29 -13.06 -25.42
N HIS A 62 9.42 -12.05 -25.38
CA HIS A 62 9.56 -10.82 -26.17
C HIS A 62 10.45 -9.77 -25.47
N ILE A 63 10.83 -10.01 -24.21
CA ILE A 63 11.69 -9.12 -23.45
C ILE A 63 13.14 -9.35 -23.92
N PRO A 64 13.85 -8.31 -24.39
CA PRO A 64 15.09 -8.47 -25.14
C PRO A 64 16.31 -8.84 -24.30
N ASP A 65 16.27 -8.66 -22.97
CA ASP A 65 17.41 -8.88 -22.08
C ASP A 65 16.97 -9.55 -20.77
N GLN A 66 17.79 -10.46 -20.24
CA GLN A 66 17.50 -11.18 -18.99
C GLN A 66 17.34 -10.22 -17.81
N ARG A 67 18.13 -9.15 -17.72
CA ARG A 67 18.07 -8.18 -16.61
C ARG A 67 16.72 -7.47 -16.55
N ILE A 68 16.06 -7.29 -17.69
CA ILE A 68 14.71 -6.71 -17.77
C ILE A 68 13.68 -7.70 -17.24
N ARG A 69 13.83 -9.00 -17.56
CA ARG A 69 12.98 -10.07 -17.02
C ARG A 69 13.12 -10.17 -15.50
N ASP A 70 14.36 -10.14 -14.99
CA ASP A 70 14.64 -10.21 -13.55
C ASP A 70 14.08 -8.99 -12.81
N ALA A 71 14.20 -7.79 -13.39
CA ALA A 71 13.63 -6.57 -12.81
C ALA A 71 12.09 -6.61 -12.80
N LEU A 72 11.47 -7.10 -13.89
CA LEU A 72 10.03 -7.28 -13.97
C LEU A 72 9.52 -8.31 -12.94
N LEU A 73 10.21 -9.45 -12.81
CA LEU A 73 9.91 -10.45 -11.79
C LEU A 73 9.92 -9.82 -10.40
N ASN A 74 10.99 -9.09 -10.06
CA ASN A 74 11.10 -8.42 -8.77
C ASN A 74 9.97 -7.41 -8.53
N LEU A 75 9.59 -6.61 -9.52
CA LEU A 75 8.47 -5.67 -9.38
C LEU A 75 7.16 -6.39 -9.04
N ILE A 76 6.87 -7.53 -9.69
CA ILE A 76 5.68 -8.34 -9.43
C ILE A 76 5.74 -8.98 -8.05
N VAL A 77 6.93 -9.44 -7.62
CA VAL A 77 7.12 -10.03 -6.29
C VAL A 77 6.89 -9.02 -5.18
N TYR A 78 7.48 -7.82 -5.30
CA TYR A 78 7.30 -6.78 -4.29
C TYR A 78 5.86 -6.29 -4.20
N GLN A 79 5.18 -6.10 -5.35
CA GLN A 79 3.74 -5.78 -5.34
C GLN A 79 2.93 -6.92 -4.74
N GLY A 80 3.19 -8.18 -5.11
CA GLY A 80 2.42 -9.31 -4.57
C GLY A 80 2.63 -9.55 -3.08
N ASP A 81 3.77 -9.13 -2.52
CA ASP A 81 4.08 -9.31 -1.11
C ASP A 81 3.28 -8.38 -0.20
N THR A 82 2.99 -7.15 -0.67
CA THR A 82 2.20 -6.17 0.09
C THR A 82 0.77 -6.63 0.31
N GLU A 83 0.19 -7.33 -0.67
CA GLU A 83 -1.23 -7.68 -0.65
C GLU A 83 -1.53 -8.75 0.39
N PHE A 84 -0.63 -9.72 0.59
CA PHE A 84 -0.79 -10.70 1.66
C PHE A 84 -0.44 -10.13 3.02
N ALA A 85 0.50 -9.18 3.07
CA ALA A 85 0.87 -8.53 4.31
C ALA A 85 -0.25 -7.66 4.88
N SER A 86 -0.94 -6.88 4.04
CA SER A 86 -2.06 -6.03 4.47
C SER A 86 -3.18 -6.88 5.10
N VAL A 87 -3.49 -8.03 4.50
CA VAL A 87 -4.46 -9.00 5.02
C VAL A 87 -4.05 -9.59 6.37
N GLU A 88 -2.75 -9.84 6.59
CA GLU A 88 -2.23 -10.31 7.88
C GLU A 88 -2.29 -9.22 8.95
N GLN A 89 -1.89 -8.00 8.61
CA GLN A 89 -1.87 -6.85 9.52
C GLN A 89 -3.27 -6.51 10.06
N GLN A 90 -4.30 -6.67 9.24
CA GLN A 90 -5.66 -6.19 9.54
C GLN A 90 -6.55 -7.23 10.24
N ARG A 91 -6.10 -8.48 10.41
CA ARG A 91 -6.95 -9.61 10.84
C ARG A 91 -7.67 -9.40 12.19
N ASN A 92 -7.01 -8.74 13.15
CA ASN A 92 -7.55 -8.62 14.51
C ASN A 92 -8.81 -7.74 14.56
N LEU A 93 -8.89 -6.76 13.66
CA LEU A 93 -9.99 -5.79 13.55
C LEU A 93 -11.36 -6.43 13.31
N LEU A 94 -11.38 -7.61 12.71
CA LEU A 94 -12.60 -8.39 12.43
C LEU A 94 -13.40 -8.73 13.70
N THR A 95 -12.75 -8.75 14.87
CA THR A 95 -13.39 -9.16 16.14
C THR A 95 -13.99 -8.01 16.93
N HIS A 96 -13.73 -6.76 16.52
CA HIS A 96 -14.14 -5.57 17.27
C HIS A 96 -14.47 -4.41 16.31
N ALA A 97 -15.25 -4.68 15.27
CA ALA A 97 -15.70 -3.66 14.33
C ALA A 97 -16.67 -2.66 14.97
N PRO A 98 -16.57 -1.35 14.65
CA PRO A 98 -17.46 -0.34 15.23
C PRO A 98 -18.90 -0.42 14.70
N SER A 99 -19.11 -1.06 13.56
CA SER A 99 -20.44 -1.32 13.00
C SER A 99 -20.39 -2.46 11.98
N ASP A 100 -21.55 -3.01 11.62
CA ASP A 100 -21.67 -3.98 10.52
C ASP A 100 -21.18 -3.42 9.18
N TYR A 101 -21.38 -2.11 8.94
CA TYR A 101 -20.85 -1.45 7.74
C TYR A 101 -19.33 -1.52 7.71
N ASP A 102 -18.68 -1.23 8.84
CA ASP A 102 -17.22 -1.20 8.93
C ASP A 102 -16.63 -2.61 8.85
N LEU A 103 -17.30 -3.60 9.46
CA LEU A 103 -16.96 -5.01 9.31
C LEU A 103 -17.00 -5.44 7.84
N LEU A 104 -18.11 -5.17 7.14
CA LEU A 104 -18.25 -5.53 5.72
C LEU A 104 -17.25 -4.79 4.83
N ALA A 105 -16.96 -3.52 5.13
CA ALA A 105 -15.94 -2.76 4.40
C ALA A 105 -14.55 -3.38 4.57
N LEU A 106 -14.17 -3.75 5.80
CA LEU A 106 -12.90 -4.43 6.07
C LEU A 106 -12.83 -5.81 5.38
N MET A 107 -13.89 -6.61 5.48
CA MET A 107 -13.94 -7.92 4.81
C MET A 107 -13.79 -7.80 3.30
N ARG A 108 -14.37 -6.75 2.71
CA ARG A 108 -14.20 -6.43 1.29
C ARG A 108 -12.74 -6.07 0.97
N VAL A 109 -12.13 -5.14 1.71
CA VAL A 109 -10.72 -4.76 1.53
C VAL A 109 -9.85 -6.00 1.59
N MET A 110 -9.95 -6.81 2.65
CA MET A 110 -9.14 -8.03 2.79
C MET A 110 -9.35 -9.02 1.64
N THR A 111 -10.57 -9.13 1.11
CA THR A 111 -10.87 -10.01 -0.04
C THR A 111 -10.28 -9.48 -1.34
N GLU A 112 -10.37 -8.17 -1.58
CA GLU A 112 -9.77 -7.49 -2.72
C GLU A 112 -8.23 -7.59 -2.67
N GLU A 113 -7.62 -7.42 -1.51
CA GLU A 113 -6.16 -7.60 -1.31
C GLU A 113 -5.72 -9.05 -1.56
N MET A 114 -6.45 -10.06 -1.07
CA MET A 114 -6.18 -11.46 -1.44
C MET A 114 -6.29 -11.69 -2.95
N ARG A 115 -7.22 -11.00 -3.63
CA ARG A 115 -7.35 -11.06 -5.09
C ARG A 115 -6.18 -10.37 -5.79
N HIS A 116 -5.62 -9.29 -5.24
CA HIS A 116 -4.40 -8.65 -5.73
C HIS A 116 -3.20 -9.60 -5.61
N GLY A 117 -3.03 -10.23 -4.46
CA GLY A 117 -1.99 -11.25 -4.26
C GLY A 117 -2.14 -12.44 -5.20
N TRP A 118 -3.38 -12.89 -5.43
CA TRP A 118 -3.72 -13.90 -6.44
C TRP A 118 -3.34 -13.46 -7.85
N GLN A 119 -3.63 -12.21 -8.22
CA GLN A 119 -3.29 -11.64 -9.52
C GLN A 119 -1.78 -11.63 -9.77
N MET A 120 -0.98 -11.20 -8.78
CA MET A 120 0.48 -11.20 -8.89
C MET A 120 1.02 -12.63 -8.95
N SER A 121 0.48 -13.54 -8.13
CA SER A 121 0.86 -14.96 -8.13
C SER A 121 0.51 -15.66 -9.44
N TYR A 122 -0.62 -15.29 -10.07
CA TYR A 122 -0.98 -15.74 -11.41
C TYR A 122 0.07 -15.31 -12.43
N LEU A 123 0.46 -14.02 -12.44
CA LEU A 123 1.49 -13.51 -13.35
C LEU A 123 2.81 -14.24 -13.18
N LEU A 124 3.24 -14.47 -11.94
CA LEU A 124 4.46 -15.22 -11.63
C LEU A 124 4.39 -16.64 -12.18
N CYS A 125 3.34 -17.39 -11.81
CA CYS A 125 3.20 -18.80 -12.18
C CYS A 125 3.06 -19.01 -13.69
N TRP A 126 2.34 -18.12 -14.40
CA TRP A 126 2.06 -18.28 -15.83
C TRP A 126 3.14 -17.74 -16.75
N HIS A 127 3.92 -16.74 -16.32
CA HIS A 127 4.89 -16.08 -17.20
C HIS A 127 6.35 -16.37 -16.87
N PHE A 128 6.68 -16.81 -15.65
CA PHE A 128 8.08 -16.94 -15.19
C PHE A 128 8.50 -18.38 -14.86
N GLY A 129 7.70 -19.38 -15.23
CA GLY A 129 8.06 -20.80 -15.09
C GLY A 129 8.39 -21.19 -13.66
N ASP A 130 9.44 -22.01 -13.48
CA ASP A 130 9.84 -22.57 -12.18
C ASP A 130 10.24 -21.49 -11.17
N GLU A 131 10.88 -20.42 -11.64
CA GLU A 131 11.28 -19.30 -10.79
C GLU A 131 10.05 -18.53 -10.31
N GLY A 132 9.11 -18.20 -11.21
CA GLY A 132 7.85 -17.57 -10.84
C GLY A 132 7.06 -18.36 -9.81
N ARG A 133 6.94 -19.68 -9.97
CA ARG A 133 6.26 -20.54 -8.99
C ARG A 133 6.96 -20.54 -7.63
N ARG A 134 8.29 -20.49 -7.60
CA ARG A 134 9.05 -20.39 -6.34
C ARG A 134 8.79 -19.05 -5.65
N GLU A 135 8.81 -17.95 -6.38
CA GLU A 135 8.52 -16.63 -5.80
C GLU A 135 7.08 -16.52 -5.31
N ALA A 136 6.11 -17.06 -6.07
CA ALA A 136 4.70 -17.11 -5.66
C ALA A 136 4.49 -17.94 -4.38
N ALA A 137 5.25 -19.02 -4.18
CA ALA A 137 5.24 -19.77 -2.92
C ALA A 137 5.76 -18.92 -1.75
N LYS A 138 6.87 -18.18 -1.96
CA LYS A 138 7.47 -17.33 -0.92
C LYS A 138 6.53 -16.18 -0.49
N LEU A 139 5.67 -15.68 -1.37
CA LEU A 139 4.65 -14.68 -1.01
C LEU A 139 3.73 -15.17 0.12
N LEU A 140 3.47 -16.48 0.17
CA LEU A 140 2.64 -17.14 1.19
C LEU A 140 3.45 -17.72 2.36
N GLU A 141 4.78 -17.73 2.29
CA GLU A 141 5.65 -18.18 3.37
C GLU A 141 5.98 -17.05 4.32
N ARG A 142 6.28 -15.86 3.79
CA ARG A 142 6.58 -14.68 4.61
C ARG A 142 5.37 -14.30 5.46
N ARG A 143 5.65 -13.85 6.68
CA ARG A 143 4.65 -13.44 7.68
C ARG A 143 4.93 -12.04 8.21
N ALA A 144 3.90 -11.18 8.22
CA ALA A 144 4.00 -9.82 8.75
C ALA A 144 4.29 -9.78 10.26
N ASP A 145 3.68 -10.70 11.04
CA ASP A 145 3.88 -10.79 12.50
C ASP A 145 5.27 -11.34 12.90
N GLU A 146 5.97 -11.99 11.98
CA GLU A 146 7.36 -12.43 12.15
C GLU A 146 8.37 -11.41 11.58
N GLY A 147 7.90 -10.29 11.00
CA GLY A 147 8.76 -9.25 10.44
C GLY A 147 9.42 -9.65 9.12
N GLU A 148 8.86 -10.63 8.40
CA GLU A 148 9.50 -11.22 7.22
C GLU A 148 9.09 -10.56 5.90
N ARG A 149 8.09 -9.65 5.90
CA ARG A 149 7.64 -8.98 4.67
C ARG A 149 8.74 -8.09 4.11
N LEU A 150 8.79 -7.99 2.79
CA LEU A 150 9.89 -7.36 2.04
C LEU A 150 9.99 -5.85 2.31
N LEU A 151 8.86 -5.21 2.63
CA LEU A 151 8.77 -3.78 2.86
C LEU A 151 8.42 -3.52 4.33
N GLY A 152 9.23 -2.70 5.00
CA GLY A 152 9.14 -2.49 6.45
C GLY A 152 7.75 -2.02 6.93
N SER A 153 7.06 -1.17 6.17
CA SER A 153 5.71 -0.68 6.48
C SER A 153 4.68 -1.81 6.62
N PHE A 154 4.90 -2.93 5.92
CA PHE A 154 4.03 -4.10 5.92
C PHE A 154 4.36 -5.10 7.03
N ASN A 155 5.33 -4.78 7.89
CA ASN A 155 5.61 -5.47 9.15
C ASN A 155 5.20 -4.63 10.39
N GLU A 156 4.72 -3.40 10.19
CA GLU A 156 4.24 -2.57 11.29
C GLU A 156 2.86 -3.05 11.76
N LEU A 157 2.56 -2.95 13.05
CA LEU A 157 1.27 -3.41 13.57
C LEU A 157 0.13 -2.47 13.14
N VAL A 158 -0.99 -3.02 12.67
CA VAL A 158 -2.29 -2.33 12.59
C VAL A 158 -3.15 -2.83 13.76
N ASP A 159 -3.32 -1.98 14.77
CA ASP A 159 -3.83 -2.41 16.07
C ASP A 159 -5.34 -2.15 16.28
N ASN A 160 -5.82 -0.99 15.84
CA ASN A 160 -7.17 -0.50 16.09
C ASN A 160 -7.76 0.19 14.85
N TRP A 161 -9.02 0.62 14.90
CA TRP A 161 -9.70 1.14 13.72
C TRP A 161 -9.19 2.52 13.30
N LEU A 162 -8.76 3.37 14.23
CA LEU A 162 -8.05 4.61 13.87
C LEU A 162 -6.75 4.28 13.10
N ASP A 163 -6.00 3.28 13.56
CA ASP A 163 -4.78 2.80 12.91
C ASP A 163 -5.07 2.30 11.49
N PHE A 164 -6.12 1.49 11.32
CA PHE A 164 -6.56 0.98 10.02
C PHE A 164 -7.01 2.07 9.05
N PHE A 165 -7.85 3.01 9.48
CA PHE A 165 -8.29 4.09 8.58
C PHE A 165 -7.11 5.00 8.19
N THR A 166 -6.14 5.16 9.09
CA THR A 166 -4.89 5.88 8.80
C THR A 166 -4.02 5.09 7.81
N TYR A 167 -3.90 3.77 7.99
CA TYR A 167 -3.23 2.85 7.06
C TYR A 167 -3.85 2.93 5.67
N ALA A 168 -5.16 2.71 5.53
CA ALA A 168 -5.84 2.75 4.23
C ALA A 168 -5.82 4.14 3.57
N GLN A 169 -5.72 5.21 4.37
CA GLN A 169 -5.57 6.57 3.83
C GLN A 169 -4.18 6.84 3.23
N PHE A 170 -3.13 6.26 3.83
CA PHE A 170 -1.74 6.63 3.52
C PHE A 170 -0.91 5.50 2.91
N ILE A 171 -1.03 4.27 3.38
CA ILE A 171 -0.30 3.08 2.88
C ILE A 171 -0.95 2.52 1.61
N ASP A 172 -2.24 2.21 1.60
CA ASP A 172 -2.94 1.77 0.37
C ASP A 172 -2.85 2.84 -0.73
N ARG A 173 -2.75 4.11 -0.31
CA ARG A 173 -2.51 5.21 -1.25
C ARG A 173 -1.15 5.14 -1.94
N ASP A 174 -0.11 4.58 -1.32
CA ASP A 174 1.10 4.21 -2.07
C ASP A 174 0.76 3.15 -3.13
N GLY A 175 -0.03 2.13 -2.79
CA GLY A 175 -0.55 1.13 -3.72
C GLY A 175 -1.14 1.76 -4.99
N LYS A 176 -2.04 2.74 -4.86
CA LYS A 176 -2.55 3.54 -6.00
C LYS A 176 -1.42 4.10 -6.87
N PHE A 177 -0.39 4.71 -6.27
CA PHE A 177 0.73 5.29 -7.02
C PHE A 177 1.55 4.19 -7.72
N GLN A 178 1.88 3.10 -7.02
CA GLN A 178 2.61 1.96 -7.57
C GLN A 178 1.87 1.35 -8.76
N LEU A 179 0.59 1.03 -8.59
CA LEU A 179 -0.26 0.44 -9.63
C LEU A 179 -0.40 1.37 -10.84
N THR A 180 -0.54 2.69 -10.63
CA THR A 180 -0.59 3.67 -11.72
C THR A 180 0.72 3.69 -12.51
N MET A 181 1.86 3.68 -11.82
CA MET A 181 3.18 3.65 -12.45
C MET A 181 3.45 2.33 -13.22
N LEU A 182 2.86 1.22 -12.78
CA LEU A 182 2.94 -0.08 -13.45
C LEU A 182 1.90 -0.22 -14.59
N ALA A 183 0.82 0.58 -14.60
CA ALA A 183 -0.23 0.50 -15.62
C ALA A 183 0.26 0.89 -17.01
N VAL A 184 1.35 1.64 -17.09
CA VAL A 184 2.03 2.02 -18.33
C VAL A 184 3.13 1.04 -18.76
N SER A 185 3.32 -0.07 -18.03
CA SER A 185 4.41 -1.03 -18.29
C SER A 185 4.41 -1.55 -19.74
N ALA A 186 5.62 -1.78 -20.24
CA ALA A 186 5.90 -2.42 -21.52
C ALA A 186 5.49 -3.90 -21.53
N PHE A 187 5.43 -4.55 -20.36
CA PHE A 187 4.93 -5.91 -20.25
C PHE A 187 3.39 -5.88 -20.18
N ASP A 188 2.75 -6.26 -21.29
CA ASP A 188 1.32 -6.11 -21.50
C ASP A 188 0.46 -6.79 -20.41
N PRO A 189 0.74 -8.05 -20.00
CA PRO A 189 -0.04 -8.71 -18.96
C PRO A 189 -0.02 -7.97 -17.62
N LEU A 190 1.11 -7.40 -17.21
CA LEU A 190 1.19 -6.60 -15.99
C LEU A 190 0.43 -5.29 -16.14
N SER A 191 0.64 -4.58 -17.26
CA SER A 191 -0.05 -3.30 -17.48
C SER A 191 -1.58 -3.44 -17.43
N ARG A 192 -2.11 -4.52 -18.00
CA ARG A 192 -3.54 -4.81 -18.06
C ARG A 192 -4.12 -5.29 -16.73
N SER A 193 -3.32 -5.86 -15.83
CA SER A 193 -3.82 -6.25 -14.51
C SER A 193 -3.97 -5.06 -13.56
N MET A 194 -3.30 -3.93 -13.82
CA MET A 194 -3.36 -2.74 -12.96
C MET A 194 -4.74 -2.08 -12.92
N ASN A 195 -5.41 -1.92 -14.07
CA ASN A 195 -6.67 -1.17 -14.12
C ASN A 195 -7.81 -1.81 -13.30
N PRO A 196 -8.03 -3.14 -13.34
CA PRO A 196 -8.94 -3.78 -12.40
C PRO A 196 -8.57 -3.56 -10.93
N MET A 197 -7.27 -3.68 -10.57
CA MET A 197 -6.79 -3.43 -9.20
C MET A 197 -7.02 -1.97 -8.79
N LEU A 198 -6.71 -0.99 -9.64
CA LEU A 198 -6.94 0.44 -9.37
C LEU A 198 -8.43 0.76 -9.10
N LYS A 199 -9.36 0.02 -9.72
CA LYS A 199 -10.79 0.18 -9.43
C LYS A 199 -11.14 -0.32 -8.03
N GLU A 200 -10.58 -1.46 -7.63
CA GLU A 200 -10.75 -2.04 -6.29
C GLU A 200 -10.05 -1.17 -5.24
N GLU A 201 -8.81 -0.75 -5.50
CA GLU A 201 -8.03 0.18 -4.67
C GLU A 201 -8.78 1.46 -4.34
N SER A 202 -9.59 1.98 -5.28
CA SER A 202 -10.40 3.17 -5.04
C SER A 202 -11.38 3.01 -3.87
N PHE A 203 -11.84 1.79 -3.61
CA PHE A 203 -12.66 1.45 -2.45
C PHE A 203 -11.83 1.47 -1.15
N HIS A 204 -10.59 0.97 -1.17
CA HIS A 204 -9.69 0.97 -0.02
C HIS A 204 -9.39 2.42 0.43
N LEU A 205 -8.99 3.26 -0.52
CA LEU A 205 -8.77 4.70 -0.30
C LEU A 205 -10.02 5.41 0.19
N GLY A 206 -11.18 5.03 -0.36
CA GLY A 206 -12.47 5.51 0.09
C GLY A 206 -12.76 5.13 1.54
N THR A 207 -12.44 3.90 1.94
CA THR A 207 -12.62 3.39 3.29
C THR A 207 -11.77 4.16 4.29
N GLY A 208 -10.47 4.33 4.02
CA GLY A 208 -9.58 5.14 4.87
C GLY A 208 -10.04 6.59 5.00
N ASN A 209 -10.27 7.26 3.87
CA ASN A 209 -10.66 8.68 3.87
C ASN A 209 -12.01 8.93 4.56
N ASN A 210 -13.02 8.09 4.28
CA ASN A 210 -14.33 8.25 4.91
C ASN A 210 -14.30 7.85 6.39
N GLY A 211 -13.52 6.84 6.78
CA GLY A 211 -13.34 6.45 8.18
C GLY A 211 -12.78 7.60 9.01
N LEU A 212 -11.66 8.20 8.57
CA LEU A 212 -11.08 9.37 9.22
C LEU A 212 -12.05 10.56 9.28
N LEU A 213 -12.79 10.83 8.19
CA LEU A 213 -13.78 11.91 8.17
C LEU A 213 -14.89 11.69 9.20
N ARG A 214 -15.39 10.45 9.32
CA ARG A 214 -16.43 10.08 10.30
C ARG A 214 -15.93 10.19 11.74
N ILE A 215 -14.66 9.88 12.00
CA ILE A 215 -14.03 10.07 13.31
C ILE A 215 -13.94 11.57 13.65
N VAL A 216 -13.42 12.39 12.73
CA VAL A 216 -13.27 13.84 12.97
C VAL A 216 -14.63 14.49 13.23
N LYS A 217 -15.66 14.14 12.45
CA LYS A 217 -17.00 14.71 12.62
C LYS A 217 -17.69 14.29 13.92
N ALA A 218 -17.47 13.05 14.37
CA ALA A 218 -17.97 12.60 15.67
C ALA A 218 -17.33 13.39 16.83
N GLY A 219 -16.09 13.87 16.64
CA GLY A 219 -15.42 14.78 17.57
C GLY A 219 -15.03 14.15 18.91
N LYS A 220 -15.13 12.81 19.04
CA LYS A 220 -14.77 12.06 20.25
C LYS A 220 -13.28 11.76 20.33
N MET A 221 -12.66 11.44 19.20
CA MET A 221 -11.22 11.21 19.12
C MET A 221 -10.45 12.54 19.13
N PRO A 222 -9.53 12.78 20.09
CA PRO A 222 -8.72 13.98 20.08
C PRO A 222 -7.84 14.03 18.81
N PRO A 223 -7.81 15.15 18.05
CA PRO A 223 -6.90 15.34 16.93
C PRO A 223 -5.44 15.08 17.27
N GLU A 224 -5.01 15.36 18.51
CA GLU A 224 -3.65 15.11 18.98
C GLU A 224 -3.30 13.61 19.01
N VAL A 225 -4.28 12.75 19.27
CA VAL A 225 -4.12 11.29 19.19
C VAL A 225 -4.04 10.87 17.72
N MET A 226 -4.97 11.34 16.87
CA MET A 226 -4.97 11.06 15.43
C MET A 226 -3.64 11.47 14.77
N GLN A 227 -3.13 12.65 15.11
CA GLN A 227 -1.88 13.19 14.58
C GLN A 227 -0.69 12.25 14.80
N ARG A 228 -0.65 11.53 15.93
CA ARG A 228 0.42 10.58 16.23
C ARG A 228 0.38 9.39 15.29
N PHE A 229 -0.81 8.86 15.00
CA PHE A 229 -0.97 7.78 14.02
C PHE A 229 -0.62 8.25 12.59
N PHE A 230 -0.86 9.52 12.25
CA PHE A 230 -0.38 10.09 10.98
C PHE A 230 1.15 10.11 10.93
N TYR A 231 1.81 10.49 12.04
CA TYR A 231 3.27 10.48 12.15
C TYR A 231 3.87 9.07 12.25
N LYS A 232 3.08 8.04 12.61
CA LYS A 232 3.47 6.62 12.49
C LYS A 232 3.51 6.19 11.02
N TRP A 233 2.45 6.46 10.24
CA TRP A 233 2.27 5.89 8.90
C TRP A 233 2.82 6.71 7.75
N ILE A 234 2.75 8.04 7.80
CA ILE A 234 3.17 8.85 6.64
C ILE A 234 4.67 8.69 6.33
N PRO A 235 5.60 8.68 7.31
CA PRO A 235 7.02 8.47 7.01
C PRO A 235 7.32 7.09 6.42
N THR A 236 6.62 6.06 6.88
CA THR A 236 6.79 4.71 6.35
C THR A 236 6.19 4.59 4.94
N ALA A 237 5.11 5.34 4.62
CA ALA A 237 4.63 5.50 3.25
C ALA A 237 5.66 6.18 2.33
N PHE A 238 6.35 7.22 2.82
CA PHE A 238 7.41 7.88 2.06
C PHE A 238 8.57 6.94 1.70
N ASP A 239 8.88 5.98 2.57
CA ASP A 239 9.91 4.96 2.35
C ASP A 239 9.52 3.94 1.27
N LEU A 240 8.22 3.68 1.04
CA LEU A 240 7.74 2.75 0.00
C LEU A 240 8.11 3.21 -1.42
N PHE A 241 8.30 4.51 -1.63
CA PHE A 241 8.82 5.03 -2.90
C PHE A 241 10.30 4.68 -3.16
N GLY A 242 11.02 4.13 -2.18
CA GLY A 242 12.41 3.69 -2.33
C GLY A 242 13.44 4.80 -2.12
N THR A 243 14.68 4.56 -2.54
CA THR A 243 15.80 5.50 -2.35
C THR A 243 15.77 6.65 -3.35
N ASP A 244 16.29 7.80 -2.93
CA ASP A 244 16.59 8.94 -3.81
C ASP A 244 17.75 8.58 -4.76
N ASN A 245 17.78 9.15 -5.96
CA ASN A 245 18.78 8.84 -7.01
C ASN A 245 18.96 7.32 -7.27
N SER A 246 17.84 6.61 -7.37
CA SER A 246 17.83 5.14 -7.48
C SER A 246 18.23 4.65 -8.88
N SER A 247 19.28 3.83 -8.95
CA SER A 247 19.65 3.12 -10.17
C SER A 247 18.57 2.10 -10.59
N SER A 248 17.89 1.45 -9.64
CA SER A 248 16.81 0.51 -9.94
C SER A 248 15.61 1.21 -10.57
N ALA A 249 15.22 2.38 -10.03
CA ALA A 249 14.14 3.19 -10.62
C ALA A 249 14.53 3.71 -12.01
N HIS A 250 15.76 4.19 -12.17
CA HIS A 250 16.31 4.62 -13.45
C HIS A 250 16.16 3.52 -14.51
N TRP A 251 16.65 2.31 -14.23
CA TRP A 251 16.60 1.22 -15.19
C TRP A 251 15.19 0.67 -15.41
N ALA A 252 14.34 0.60 -14.39
CA ALA A 252 12.93 0.25 -14.56
C ALA A 252 12.22 1.22 -15.53
N TYR A 253 12.54 2.51 -15.45
CA TYR A 253 12.03 3.51 -16.39
C TYR A 253 12.61 3.36 -17.80
N VAL A 254 13.94 3.26 -17.91
CA VAL A 254 14.63 3.11 -19.20
C VAL A 254 14.18 1.85 -19.93
N TRP A 255 13.94 0.76 -19.22
CA TRP A 255 13.47 -0.50 -19.79
C TRP A 255 11.96 -0.53 -20.06
N GLY A 256 11.22 0.53 -19.75
CA GLY A 256 9.78 0.60 -20.00
C GLY A 256 8.94 -0.18 -18.98
N LEU A 257 9.49 -0.61 -17.83
CA LEU A 257 8.78 -1.47 -16.87
C LEU A 257 7.87 -0.69 -15.92
N LYS A 258 8.29 0.50 -15.48
CA LYS A 258 7.58 1.35 -14.53
C LYS A 258 7.76 2.83 -14.90
N GLY A 259 6.66 3.50 -15.20
CA GLY A 259 6.66 4.91 -15.62
C GLY A 259 6.59 5.87 -14.42
N ARG A 260 6.45 7.17 -14.70
CA ARG A 260 6.08 8.16 -13.67
C ARG A 260 4.60 7.98 -13.30
N TYR A 261 4.21 8.47 -12.12
CA TYR A 261 2.81 8.50 -11.70
C TYR A 261 1.93 9.27 -12.69
N ASP A 262 2.48 10.33 -13.27
CA ASP A 262 1.86 11.25 -14.22
C ASP A 262 2.40 11.08 -15.65
N GLU A 263 2.82 9.87 -16.05
CA GLU A 263 3.54 9.64 -17.31
C GLU A 263 2.79 10.13 -18.55
N ARG A 264 1.45 10.01 -18.57
CA ARG A 264 0.61 10.36 -19.72
C ARG A 264 0.23 11.84 -19.74
N GLU A 265 0.13 12.45 -18.56
CA GLU A 265 -0.24 13.85 -18.38
C GLU A 265 0.98 14.78 -18.46
N ASN A 266 2.15 14.29 -18.07
CA ASN A 266 3.36 15.08 -17.95
C ASN A 266 4.19 15.06 -19.24
N GLN A 267 4.07 16.15 -19.99
CA GLN A 267 4.78 16.36 -21.26
C GLN A 267 6.28 16.66 -21.11
N SER A 268 6.76 16.95 -19.90
CA SER A 268 8.19 17.22 -19.67
C SER A 268 9.01 15.93 -19.71
N GLU A 269 10.28 16.04 -20.13
CA GLU A 269 11.20 14.92 -20.11
C GLU A 269 11.44 14.45 -18.65
N ALA A 270 11.35 13.15 -18.42
CA ALA A 270 11.56 12.58 -17.10
C ALA A 270 13.02 12.73 -16.66
N ASP A 271 13.25 13.38 -15.50
CA ASP A 271 14.52 13.31 -14.78
C ASP A 271 14.68 11.91 -14.17
N LYS A 272 15.39 11.04 -14.89
CA LYS A 272 15.56 9.63 -14.53
C LYS A 272 16.34 9.44 -13.22
N ALA A 273 17.01 10.47 -12.71
CA ALA A 273 17.68 10.45 -11.41
C ALA A 273 16.72 10.77 -10.26
N LYS A 274 15.49 11.23 -10.53
CA LYS A 274 14.55 11.69 -9.48
C LYS A 274 13.18 11.05 -9.55
N LEU A 275 13.05 9.88 -10.18
CA LEU A 275 11.77 9.23 -10.40
C LEU A 275 11.02 8.92 -9.10
N ASN A 276 11.74 8.40 -8.10
CA ASN A 276 11.16 8.07 -6.80
C ASN A 276 10.78 9.33 -6.03
N GLU A 277 11.64 10.34 -6.06
CA GLU A 277 11.42 11.65 -5.43
C GLU A 277 10.22 12.38 -6.03
N HIS A 278 10.10 12.35 -7.35
CA HIS A 278 8.97 12.93 -8.09
C HIS A 278 7.65 12.30 -7.65
N SER A 279 7.57 10.96 -7.66
CA SER A 279 6.36 10.25 -7.21
C SER A 279 6.06 10.49 -5.73
N ARG A 280 7.08 10.52 -4.86
CA ARG A 280 6.92 10.79 -3.42
C ARG A 280 6.40 12.22 -3.16
N GLU A 281 6.86 13.19 -3.94
CA GLU A 281 6.41 14.58 -3.82
C GLU A 281 4.95 14.72 -4.27
N LEU A 282 4.57 14.11 -5.40
CA LEU A 282 3.18 14.06 -5.85
C LEU A 282 2.26 13.38 -4.81
N TYR A 283 2.73 12.28 -4.22
CA TYR A 283 2.04 11.62 -3.12
C TYR A 283 1.86 12.54 -1.92
N ARG A 284 2.93 13.23 -1.49
CA ARG A 284 2.86 14.18 -0.37
C ARG A 284 1.86 15.31 -0.64
N GLN A 285 1.83 15.84 -1.85
CA GLN A 285 0.87 16.88 -2.24
C GLN A 285 -0.58 16.36 -2.19
N GLU A 286 -0.81 15.12 -2.60
CA GLU A 286 -2.14 14.50 -2.52
C GLU A 286 -2.60 14.34 -1.07
N ILE A 287 -1.76 13.74 -0.21
CA ILE A 287 -2.14 13.51 1.20
C ILE A 287 -2.28 14.82 1.98
N THR A 288 -1.53 15.87 1.62
CA THR A 288 -1.67 17.20 2.23
C THR A 288 -3.07 17.75 1.99
N LYS A 289 -3.57 17.69 0.75
CA LYS A 289 -4.94 18.14 0.41
C LYS A 289 -6.01 17.33 1.13
N LEU A 290 -5.78 16.04 1.39
CA LEU A 290 -6.71 15.20 2.13
C LEU A 290 -6.75 15.57 3.61
N VAL A 291 -5.59 15.81 4.22
CA VAL A 291 -5.48 16.27 5.60
C VAL A 291 -6.13 17.66 5.77
N GLU A 292 -5.91 18.58 4.82
CA GLU A 292 -6.59 19.88 4.78
C GLU A 292 -8.11 19.76 4.75
N ARG A 293 -8.66 18.78 4.03
CA ARG A 293 -10.11 18.51 4.01
C ARG A 293 -10.63 18.00 5.35
N LEU A 294 -9.86 17.18 6.07
CA LEU A 294 -10.23 16.76 7.43
C LEU A 294 -10.26 17.97 8.38
N ASN A 295 -9.30 18.89 8.24
CA ASN A 295 -9.22 20.09 9.08
C ASN A 295 -10.40 21.06 8.92
N LEU A 296 -11.20 20.95 7.85
CA LEU A 296 -12.45 21.71 7.72
C LEU A 296 -13.49 21.34 8.79
N PHE A 297 -13.33 20.18 9.43
CA PHE A 297 -14.20 19.67 10.50
C PHE A 297 -13.57 19.79 11.89
N ILE A 298 -12.38 20.41 12.00
CA ILE A 298 -11.71 20.71 13.27
C ILE A 298 -11.78 22.23 13.47
N PRO A 299 -12.65 22.74 14.38
CA PRO A 299 -12.87 24.18 14.55
C PRO A 299 -11.62 24.91 15.04
N GLU A 300 -10.87 24.30 15.97
CA GLU A 300 -9.67 24.87 16.56
C GLU A 300 -8.47 24.75 15.60
N ARG A 301 -8.04 25.87 15.02
CA ARG A 301 -6.95 25.90 14.03
C ARG A 301 -5.61 25.40 14.60
N GLU A 302 -5.37 25.63 15.87
CA GLU A 302 -4.18 25.17 16.59
C GLU A 302 -4.11 23.64 16.73
N ARG A 303 -5.24 22.94 16.57
CA ARG A 303 -5.37 21.48 16.63
C ARG A 303 -5.42 20.82 15.26
N HIS A 304 -5.24 21.60 14.19
CA HIS A 304 -5.25 21.08 12.82
C HIS A 304 -4.18 20.01 12.62
N LEU A 305 -4.61 18.92 11.98
CA LEU A 305 -3.77 17.81 11.57
C LEU A 305 -2.79 18.27 10.47
N LYS A 306 -1.61 17.65 10.43
CA LYS A 306 -0.50 18.01 9.55
C LYS A 306 0.15 16.77 8.95
N VAL A 307 0.67 16.96 7.75
CA VAL A 307 1.59 16.02 7.09
C VAL A 307 3.01 16.39 7.48
N PRO A 308 3.85 15.45 7.97
CA PRO A 308 5.22 15.74 8.34
C PRO A 308 6.09 16.12 7.13
N ASP A 309 7.22 16.75 7.40
CA ASP A 309 8.26 16.97 6.41
C ASP A 309 8.80 15.63 5.85
N LEU A 310 9.24 15.63 4.58
CA LEU A 310 9.76 14.43 3.89
C LEU A 310 11.00 13.82 4.55
N LYS A 311 11.67 14.57 5.43
CA LYS A 311 12.86 14.14 6.18
C LYS A 311 12.53 13.41 7.47
N PHE A 312 11.32 13.61 8.02
CA PHE A 312 10.94 13.09 9.32
C PHE A 312 10.92 11.56 9.30
N ASN A 313 11.59 10.96 10.29
CA ASN A 313 11.52 9.53 10.63
C ASN A 313 11.64 8.54 9.45
N ARG A 314 12.57 8.83 8.53
CA ARG A 314 12.84 7.99 7.34
C ARG A 314 13.77 6.83 7.66
N LYS A 315 13.49 5.66 7.10
CA LYS A 315 14.35 4.46 7.11
C LYS A 315 15.03 4.22 5.75
N ILE A 316 14.55 4.84 4.67
CA ILE A 316 15.06 4.65 3.30
C ILE A 316 15.47 6.00 2.68
N GLY A 317 16.53 6.00 1.87
CA GLY A 317 16.96 7.14 1.07
C GLY A 317 17.92 8.11 1.79
N MET A 318 18.05 9.31 1.24
CA MET A 318 19.01 10.33 1.66
C MET A 318 18.84 10.80 3.12
N TYR A 319 17.63 10.65 3.66
CA TYR A 319 17.29 11.02 5.03
C TYR A 319 17.18 9.81 5.97
N ALA A 320 17.50 8.60 5.50
CA ALA A 320 17.48 7.40 6.33
C ALA A 320 18.29 7.59 7.62
N HIS A 321 17.63 7.34 8.75
CA HIS A 321 18.20 7.44 10.11
C HIS A 321 18.76 8.81 10.49
N LYS A 322 18.49 9.87 9.70
CA LYS A 322 18.79 11.24 10.10
C LYS A 322 17.71 11.75 11.05
N LEU A 323 18.13 12.64 11.95
CA LEU A 323 17.34 13.06 13.10
C LEU A 323 16.65 14.40 12.78
N TYR A 324 15.49 14.34 12.16
CA TYR A 324 14.71 15.53 11.78
C TYR A 324 13.36 15.55 12.49
N THR A 325 12.89 16.72 12.93
CA THR A 325 11.55 16.91 13.48
C THR A 325 10.46 16.72 12.43
N VAL A 326 9.19 16.69 12.84
CA VAL A 326 8.03 16.66 11.93
C VAL A 326 7.95 17.92 11.05
N GLU A 327 8.58 19.02 11.46
CA GLU A 327 8.76 20.24 10.66
C GLU A 327 10.01 20.24 9.77
N GLY A 328 10.88 19.23 9.87
CA GLY A 328 12.09 19.12 9.05
C GLY A 328 13.32 19.81 9.62
N GLU A 329 13.30 20.17 10.91
CA GLU A 329 14.43 20.78 11.63
C GLU A 329 15.36 19.69 12.20
N PRO A 330 16.69 19.85 12.12
CA PRO A 330 17.63 18.85 12.63
C PRO A 330 17.66 18.83 14.17
N ILE A 331 17.83 17.63 14.75
CA ILE A 331 18.16 17.42 16.16
C ILE A 331 19.51 16.70 16.23
N ASP A 332 20.56 17.41 16.66
CA ASP A 332 21.94 16.88 16.65
C ASP A 332 22.23 15.81 17.72
N ASP A 333 21.37 15.69 18.73
CA ASP A 333 21.55 14.79 19.86
C ASP A 333 20.59 13.57 19.74
N PRO A 334 21.12 12.34 19.56
CA PRO A 334 20.32 11.13 19.43
C PRO A 334 19.37 10.86 20.62
N GLU A 335 19.78 11.19 21.85
CA GLU A 335 18.92 10.98 23.02
C GLU A 335 17.80 12.02 23.08
N LYS A 336 18.07 13.27 22.68
CA LYS A 336 17.01 14.28 22.49
C LYS A 336 16.06 13.87 21.38
N TYR A 337 16.56 13.32 20.28
CA TYR A 337 15.71 12.84 19.18
C TYR A 337 14.84 11.66 19.63
N LYS A 338 15.41 10.71 20.37
CA LYS A 338 14.64 9.60 20.95
C LYS A 338 13.57 10.08 21.92
N ALA A 339 13.86 11.07 22.75
CA ALA A 339 12.87 11.71 23.61
C ALA A 339 11.79 12.44 22.78
N TYR A 340 12.19 13.17 21.74
CA TYR A 340 11.29 13.85 20.81
C TYR A 340 10.34 12.88 20.10
N LEU A 341 10.85 11.75 19.60
CA LEU A 341 10.01 10.73 18.95
C LEU A 341 8.88 10.24 19.87
N LYS A 342 9.14 10.08 21.18
CA LYS A 342 8.08 9.74 22.15
C LYS A 342 7.00 10.81 22.26
N THR A 343 7.35 12.08 22.03
CA THR A 343 6.38 13.18 22.07
C THR A 343 5.50 13.29 20.82
N VAL A 344 5.88 12.68 19.69
CA VAL A 344 5.15 12.80 18.42
C VAL A 344 4.62 11.48 17.86
N LEU A 345 5.22 10.35 18.19
CA LEU A 345 4.72 9.03 17.78
C LEU A 345 3.70 8.47 18.78
N PRO A 346 2.88 7.48 18.40
CA PRO A 346 2.02 6.79 19.33
C PRO A 346 2.86 6.11 20.42
N GLN A 347 2.39 6.20 21.66
CA GLN A 347 2.95 5.53 22.84
C GLN A 347 1.85 4.64 23.44
N PRO A 348 2.15 3.67 24.33
CA PRO A 348 1.15 2.73 24.86
C PRO A 348 -0.13 3.40 25.38
N GLU A 349 -0.02 4.55 26.05
CA GLU A 349 -1.16 5.33 26.54
C GLU A 349 -2.08 5.83 25.42
N HIS A 350 -1.54 6.11 24.23
CA HIS A 350 -2.34 6.56 23.09
C HIS A 350 -3.14 5.40 22.49
N TYR A 351 -2.59 4.19 22.46
CA TYR A 351 -3.34 3.00 22.08
C TYR A 351 -4.46 2.72 23.09
N THR A 352 -4.19 2.86 24.40
CA THR A 352 -5.23 2.76 25.43
C THR A 352 -6.35 3.79 25.24
N ILE A 353 -6.01 5.06 24.98
CA ILE A 353 -6.99 6.11 24.68
C ILE A 353 -7.86 5.71 23.49
N VAL A 354 -7.25 5.23 22.41
CA VAL A 354 -8.03 4.81 21.23
C VAL A 354 -8.97 3.67 21.58
N HIS A 355 -8.49 2.60 22.20
CA HIS A 355 -9.34 1.46 22.57
C HIS A 355 -10.47 1.83 23.52
N ASP A 356 -10.26 2.78 24.43
CA ASP A 356 -11.31 3.23 25.34
C ASP A 356 -12.36 4.06 24.62
N ILE A 357 -11.95 4.96 23.70
CA ILE A 357 -12.87 5.72 22.85
C ILE A 357 -13.63 4.80 21.89
N GLU A 358 -13.01 3.76 21.34
CA GLU A 358 -13.67 2.80 20.43
C GLU A 358 -14.81 2.01 21.09
N LYS A 359 -14.86 1.97 22.43
CA LYS A 359 -15.97 1.40 23.21
C LYS A 359 -17.11 2.38 23.45
N GLU A 360 -16.88 3.68 23.28
CA GLU A 360 -17.91 4.70 23.47
C GLU A 360 -18.93 4.65 22.33
N PRO A 361 -20.24 4.79 22.61
CA PRO A 361 -21.22 4.96 21.55
C PRO A 361 -20.91 6.23 20.75
N ASP A 362 -21.16 6.17 19.44
CA ASP A 362 -21.03 7.31 18.51
C ASP A 362 -19.61 7.93 18.44
N TRP A 363 -18.55 7.15 18.76
CA TRP A 363 -17.16 7.60 18.58
C TRP A 363 -16.77 7.84 17.11
N ILE A 364 -17.53 7.24 16.19
CA ILE A 364 -17.43 7.39 14.74
C ILE A 364 -18.84 7.55 14.17
N GLU A 365 -19.06 8.53 13.27
CA GLU A 365 -20.38 8.71 12.64
C GLU A 365 -20.88 7.42 11.98
N ALA A 366 -22.15 7.07 12.16
CA ALA A 366 -22.71 5.83 11.62
C ALA A 366 -22.86 5.88 10.08
N LYS A 367 -22.72 4.72 9.44
CA LYS A 367 -23.08 4.50 8.03
C LYS A 367 -23.86 3.20 7.90
N LYS A 368 -24.86 3.18 7.02
CA LYS A 368 -25.74 2.00 6.86
C LYS A 368 -25.06 0.93 5.99
N ALA A 369 -25.06 -0.31 6.45
CA ALA A 369 -24.51 -1.47 5.73
C ALA A 369 -25.09 -1.62 4.31
N ASP A 370 -26.39 -1.36 4.14
CA ASP A 370 -27.09 -1.40 2.83
C ASP A 370 -26.47 -0.48 1.76
N SER A 371 -25.66 0.51 2.16
CA SER A 371 -24.95 1.37 1.21
C SER A 371 -23.82 0.66 0.46
N LEU A 372 -23.31 -0.46 1.00
CA LEU A 372 -22.28 -1.29 0.35
C LEU A 372 -22.88 -2.31 -0.61
N LEU A 373 -24.09 -2.82 -0.34
CA LEU A 373 -24.76 -3.81 -1.19
C LEU A 373 -25.26 -3.24 -2.54
N LYS A 374 -25.13 -1.92 -2.74
CA LYS A 374 -25.56 -1.19 -3.95
C LYS A 374 -24.38 -0.70 -4.81
N GLN A 375 -23.14 -0.96 -4.39
CA GLN A 375 -21.89 -0.59 -5.07
C GLN A 375 -21.15 -1.85 -5.51
#